data_AF-A0A9X0WBB4-F1
#
_entry.id   AF-A0A9X0WBB4-F1
#
_cell.length_a   1.000
_cell.length_b   1.000
_cell.length_c   1.000
_cell.angle_alpha   90.00
_cell.angle_beta   90.00
_cell.angle_gamma   90.00
#
_symmetry.space_group_name_H-M   'P 1'
#
loop_
_entity.id
_entity.type
_entity.pdbx_description
1 polymer ?
#
loop_
_entity_poly.entity_id
_entity_poly.type
_entity_poly.pdbx_seq_one_letter_code
_entity_poly.pdbx_strand_id
1 'polypeptide(L)'
;MLSLEPLPELIGLGFEAERERLRLVAEGIEIETMEQLRAQRLRMQRGRDARLGVRIRAPRRTGGSFTIEWFLARGPGRTLYLPRGEADVYTRSTLSAAMPWERRIALEAERTFGEIRLRLRWMKQAELRLQQVLARLTQPLPGDQCSGDQASDDAVDAAGDQR
;
A
#
# COMPACT_ATOMS: atom_id res chain seq x y z
N MET A 1 -20.68 -27.10 10.54
CA MET A 1 -20.43 -25.66 10.29
C MET A 1 -18.94 -25.48 10.09
N LEU A 2 -18.50 -25.25 8.85
CA LEU A 2 -17.11 -24.86 8.58
C LEU A 2 -16.97 -23.42 9.06
N SER A 3 -16.27 -23.21 10.17
CA SER A 3 -15.91 -21.89 10.64
C SER A 3 -14.96 -21.31 9.60
N LEU A 4 -15.46 -20.41 8.76
CA LEU A 4 -14.62 -19.61 7.89
C LEU A 4 -13.76 -18.76 8.83
N GLU A 5 -12.51 -19.17 9.03
CA GLU A 5 -11.47 -18.29 9.56
C GLU A 5 -11.54 -16.92 8.85
N PRO A 6 -11.09 -15.82 9.48
CA PRO A 6 -11.20 -14.49 8.90
C PRO A 6 -10.40 -14.40 7.58
N LEU A 7 -11.07 -14.78 6.49
CA LEU A 7 -10.69 -14.66 5.07
C LEU A 7 -9.93 -13.37 4.71
N PRO A 8 -10.24 -12.19 5.26
CA PRO A 8 -9.43 -10.99 5.01
C PRO A 8 -7.95 -11.10 5.42
N GLU A 9 -7.60 -11.89 6.43
CA GLU A 9 -6.21 -12.08 6.86
C GLU A 9 -5.42 -12.93 5.85
N LEU A 10 -6.05 -13.97 5.29
CA LEU A 10 -5.46 -14.84 4.26
C LEU A 10 -5.16 -14.10 2.94
N ILE A 11 -5.95 -13.08 2.59
CA ILE A 11 -5.72 -12.25 1.40
C ILE A 11 -4.49 -11.36 1.60
N GLY A 12 -4.30 -10.82 2.81
CA GLY A 12 -3.12 -10.02 3.15
C GLY A 12 -1.82 -10.85 3.13
N LEU A 13 -1.91 -12.13 3.52
CA LEU A 13 -0.80 -13.09 3.50
C LEU A 13 -0.39 -13.50 2.07
N GLY A 14 -1.34 -13.54 1.13
CA GLY A 14 -1.09 -14.04 -0.23
C GLY A 14 -0.01 -13.28 -1.02
N PHE A 15 0.21 -11.99 -0.72
CA PHE A 15 1.24 -11.17 -1.37
C PHE A 15 2.39 -10.78 -0.43
N GLU A 16 2.41 -11.27 0.81
CA GLU A 16 3.43 -10.86 1.79
C GLU A 16 4.84 -11.27 1.36
N ALA A 17 5.01 -12.52 0.91
CA ALA A 17 6.29 -13.02 0.42
C ALA A 17 6.81 -12.21 -0.78
N GLU A 18 5.93 -11.84 -1.72
CA GLU A 18 6.30 -11.04 -2.88
C GLU A 18 6.63 -9.60 -2.50
N ARG A 19 5.87 -9.00 -1.56
CA ARG A 19 6.17 -7.67 -1.04
C ARG A 19 7.52 -7.63 -0.32
N GLU A 20 7.82 -8.65 0.48
CA GLU A 20 9.10 -8.75 1.16
C GLU A 20 10.25 -8.95 0.16
N ARG A 21 10.05 -9.81 -0.84
CA ARG A 21 11.02 -9.97 -1.94
C ARG A 21 11.29 -8.65 -2.66
N LEU A 22 10.24 -7.89 -3.00
CA LEU A 22 10.37 -6.57 -3.61
C LEU A 22 11.03 -5.55 -2.67
N ARG A 23 10.79 -5.63 -1.36
CA ARG A 23 11.44 -4.78 -0.36
C ARG A 23 12.94 -5.01 -0.35
N LEU A 24 13.38 -6.26 -0.25
CA LEU A 24 14.79 -6.63 -0.26
C LEU A 24 15.49 -6.18 -1.54
N VAL A 25 14.84 -6.32 -2.70
CA VAL A 25 15.35 -5.79 -3.98
C VAL A 25 15.46 -4.26 -3.92
N ALA A 26 14.44 -3.57 -3.42
CA ALA A 26 14.46 -2.11 -3.31
C ALA A 26 15.55 -1.61 -2.34
N GLU A 27 15.79 -2.32 -1.24
CA GLU A 27 16.86 -2.01 -0.28
C GLU A 27 18.25 -2.21 -0.88
N GLY A 28 18.45 -3.27 -1.68
CA GLY A 28 19.69 -3.47 -2.42
C GLY A 28 19.98 -2.31 -3.38
N ILE A 29 18.96 -1.87 -4.13
CA ILE A 29 19.09 -0.73 -5.05
C ILE A 29 19.29 0.58 -4.27
N GLU A 30 18.64 0.77 -3.11
CA GLU A 30 18.90 1.92 -2.24
C GLU A 30 20.37 1.98 -1.84
N ILE A 31 20.94 0.87 -1.37
CA ILE A 31 22.34 0.80 -0.95
C ILE A 31 23.25 1.17 -2.12
N GLU A 32 23.09 0.50 -3.26
CA GLU A 32 23.90 0.76 -4.46
C GLU A 32 23.80 2.22 -4.91
N THR A 33 22.59 2.76 -4.99
CA THR A 33 22.32 4.15 -5.39
C THR A 33 22.99 5.13 -4.42
N MET A 34 22.89 4.88 -3.11
CA MET A 34 23.48 5.72 -2.08
C MET A 34 25.01 5.65 -2.10
N GLU A 35 25.59 4.49 -2.39
CA GLU A 35 27.04 4.32 -2.59
C GLU A 35 27.53 5.08 -3.82
N GLN A 36 26.84 4.95 -4.96
CA GLN A 36 27.16 5.70 -6.18
C GLN A 36 27.11 7.21 -5.94
N LEU A 37 26.06 7.71 -5.29
CA LEU A 37 25.92 9.13 -4.94
C LEU A 37 27.06 9.60 -4.01
N ARG A 38 27.43 8.81 -3.01
CA ARG A 38 28.56 9.12 -2.10
C ARG A 38 29.89 9.13 -2.83
N ALA A 39 30.17 8.10 -3.62
CA ALA A 39 31.42 7.96 -4.37
C ALA A 39 31.61 9.11 -5.36
N GLN A 40 30.56 9.47 -6.12
CA GLN A 40 30.62 10.58 -7.05
C GLN A 40 30.79 11.93 -6.35
N ARG A 41 30.15 12.11 -5.18
CA ARG A 41 30.32 13.32 -4.37
C ARG A 41 31.77 13.51 -3.90
N LEU A 42 32.42 12.43 -3.45
CA LEU A 42 33.84 12.46 -3.06
C LEU A 42 34.74 12.89 -4.22
N ARG A 43 34.51 12.36 -5.43
CA ARG A 43 35.27 12.73 -6.64
C ARG A 43 35.11 14.20 -7.02
N MET A 44 33.92 14.76 -6.81
CA MET A 44 33.58 16.11 -7.25
C MET A 44 34.12 17.24 -6.34
N GLN A 45 34.67 16.93 -5.14
CA GLN A 45 35.18 17.89 -4.13
C GLN A 45 34.27 19.12 -3.86
N ARG A 46 32.98 19.07 -4.19
CA ARG A 46 32.06 20.22 -4.12
C ARG A 46 31.34 20.27 -2.79
N GLY A 47 31.60 21.33 -2.04
CA GLY A 47 30.87 21.69 -0.84
C GLY A 47 29.53 22.38 -1.13
N ARG A 48 28.53 21.97 -0.33
CA ARG A 48 27.41 22.75 0.24
C ARG A 48 26.03 22.84 -0.41
N ASP A 49 25.73 22.25 -1.58
CA ASP A 49 24.31 22.20 -2.01
C ASP A 49 23.82 20.88 -2.61
N ALA A 50 22.51 20.65 -2.35
CA ALA A 50 21.66 19.47 -2.56
C ALA A 50 22.33 18.11 -2.31
N ARG A 51 21.88 17.40 -1.27
CA ARG A 51 22.30 16.02 -1.00
C ARG A 51 21.13 15.09 -1.31
N LEU A 52 21.00 14.70 -2.58
CA LEU A 52 19.99 13.72 -2.96
C LEU A 52 20.26 12.39 -2.28
N GLY A 53 19.20 11.71 -1.87
CA GLY A 53 19.22 10.35 -1.38
C GLY A 53 17.86 9.68 -1.59
N VAL A 54 17.84 8.37 -1.46
CA VAL A 54 16.64 7.54 -1.50
C VAL A 54 16.52 6.76 -0.19
N ARG A 55 15.30 6.46 0.23
CA ARG A 55 15.02 5.66 1.42
C ARG A 55 13.86 4.71 1.19
N ILE A 56 14.06 3.45 1.57
CA ILE A 56 12.97 2.49 1.72
C ILE A 56 12.40 2.61 3.14
N ARG A 57 11.08 2.74 3.27
CA ARG A 57 10.39 2.81 4.57
C ARG A 57 9.45 1.65 4.75
N ALA A 58 9.56 1.00 5.90
CA ALA A 58 8.64 -0.04 6.32
C ALA A 58 7.17 0.44 6.29
N PRO A 59 6.22 -0.47 6.02
CA PRO A 59 4.81 -0.14 6.04
C PRO A 59 4.39 0.35 7.44
N ARG A 60 3.45 1.31 7.49
CA ARG A 60 2.92 1.86 8.75
C ARG A 60 1.95 0.92 9.48
N ARG A 61 1.42 -0.08 8.78
CA ARG A 61 0.45 -1.06 9.29
C ARG A 61 0.81 -2.45 8.79
N THR A 62 0.48 -3.47 9.58
CA THR A 62 0.60 -4.87 9.18
C THR A 62 -0.17 -5.11 7.88
N GLY A 63 0.42 -5.86 6.94
CA GLY A 63 -0.14 -6.05 5.60
C GLY A 63 -0.17 -4.79 4.73
N GLY A 64 0.57 -3.74 5.07
CA GLY A 64 0.80 -2.58 4.20
C GLY A 64 1.98 -2.77 3.23
N SER A 65 2.05 -1.95 2.19
CA SER A 65 3.24 -1.86 1.32
C SER A 65 4.27 -0.90 1.90
N PHE A 66 5.55 -1.22 1.74
CA PHE A 66 6.65 -0.29 2.00
C PHE A 66 6.60 0.89 1.01
N THR A 67 7.29 1.99 1.33
CA THR A 67 7.41 3.15 0.44
C THR A 67 8.85 3.42 0.04
N ILE A 68 9.02 3.97 -1.16
CA ILE A 68 10.32 4.36 -1.74
C ILE A 68 10.30 5.88 -1.93
N GLU A 69 11.11 6.58 -1.15
CA GLU A 69 11.06 8.04 -1.03
C GLU A 69 12.40 8.67 -1.40
N TRP A 70 12.38 9.58 -2.37
CA TRP A 70 13.53 10.44 -2.66
C TRP A 70 13.52 11.65 -1.72
N PHE A 71 14.70 12.09 -1.29
CA PHE A 71 14.84 13.23 -0.40
C PHE A 71 16.08 14.07 -0.70
N LEU A 72 16.02 15.34 -0.28
CA LEU A 72 17.17 16.26 -0.27
C LEU A 72 17.58 16.54 1.17
N ALA A 73 18.80 16.18 1.54
CA ALA A 73 19.39 16.62 2.81
C ALA A 73 19.91 18.07 2.69
N ARG A 74 19.37 18.96 3.52
CA ARG A 74 19.61 20.41 3.58
C ARG A 74 20.38 20.79 4.86
N GLY A 75 21.49 20.08 5.11
CA GLY A 75 22.31 20.23 6.31
C GLY A 75 21.97 19.21 7.41
N PRO A 76 22.60 19.33 8.60
CA PRO A 76 22.39 18.40 9.71
C PRO A 76 20.92 18.36 10.12
N GLY A 77 20.32 17.16 10.16
CA GLY A 77 18.95 16.94 10.63
C GLY A 77 17.82 17.49 9.74
N ARG A 78 18.12 18.14 8.63
CA ARG A 78 17.10 18.72 7.72
C ARG A 78 16.98 17.88 6.46
N THR A 79 15.85 17.19 6.33
CA THR A 79 15.53 16.35 5.17
C THR A 79 14.22 16.81 4.55
N LEU A 80 14.26 17.15 3.27
CA LEU A 80 13.07 17.46 2.48
C LEU A 80 12.74 16.26 1.60
N TYR A 81 11.65 15.55 1.92
CA TYR A 81 11.14 14.49 1.06
C TYR A 81 10.47 15.08 -0.17
N LEU A 82 10.77 14.52 -1.33
CA LEU A 82 10.26 15.01 -2.60
C LEU A 82 8.86 14.42 -2.86
N PRO A 83 7.88 15.23 -3.28
CA PRO A 83 6.56 14.72 -3.59
C PRO A 83 6.57 14.01 -4.95
N ARG A 84 6.27 12.71 -4.97
CA ARG A 84 6.11 11.95 -6.22
C ARG A 84 4.85 12.32 -7.00
N GLY A 85 3.77 12.66 -6.31
CA GLY A 85 2.41 12.65 -6.87
C GLY A 85 1.86 11.21 -7.01
N GLU A 86 0.96 11.01 -7.98
CA GLU A 86 0.26 9.73 -8.21
C GLU A 86 1.00 8.76 -9.16
N ALA A 87 2.04 9.25 -9.83
CA ALA A 87 2.82 8.49 -10.80
C ALA A 87 3.65 7.38 -10.12
N ASP A 88 3.94 6.30 -10.84
CA ASP A 88 4.86 5.25 -10.33
C ASP A 88 6.31 5.70 -10.26
N VAL A 89 6.68 6.73 -11.01
CA VAL A 89 8.07 7.17 -11.23
C VAL A 89 8.21 8.63 -10.81
N TYR A 90 9.30 8.97 -10.13
CA TYR A 90 9.67 10.39 -9.96
C TYR A 90 10.13 10.95 -11.31
N THR A 91 9.49 12.03 -11.75
CA THR A 91 9.84 12.64 -13.03
C THR A 91 11.13 13.47 -12.92
N ARG A 92 11.72 13.79 -14.08
CA ARG A 92 12.88 14.70 -14.14
C ARG A 92 12.59 16.06 -13.48
N SER A 93 11.36 16.58 -13.60
CA SER A 93 10.97 17.85 -12.97
C SER A 93 10.85 17.73 -11.45
N THR A 94 10.38 16.59 -10.94
CA THR A 94 10.35 16.31 -9.49
C THR A 94 11.75 16.32 -8.88
N LEU A 95 12.76 15.89 -9.65
CA LEU A 95 14.17 15.84 -9.25
C LEU A 95 14.95 17.11 -9.66
N SER A 96 14.28 18.18 -10.09
CA SER A 96 14.92 19.39 -10.63
C SER A 96 15.81 20.11 -9.61
N ALA A 97 15.48 20.03 -8.32
CA ALA A 97 16.22 20.63 -7.22
C ALA A 97 17.52 19.88 -6.86
N ALA A 98 17.72 18.67 -7.40
CA ALA A 98 18.98 17.92 -7.27
C ALA A 98 20.00 18.39 -8.32
N MET A 99 21.28 18.17 -8.04
CA MET A 99 22.33 18.48 -9.02
C MET A 99 22.16 17.63 -10.28
N PRO A 100 22.56 18.11 -11.47
CA PRO A 100 22.36 17.36 -12.72
C PRO A 100 22.95 15.95 -12.71
N TRP A 101 24.06 15.74 -12.00
CA TRP A 101 24.70 14.42 -11.87
C TRP A 101 23.94 13.51 -10.88
N GLU A 102 23.47 14.05 -9.75
CA GLU A 102 22.63 13.30 -8.78
C GLU A 102 21.33 12.85 -9.44
N ARG A 103 20.70 13.77 -10.17
CA ARG A 103 19.48 13.50 -10.92
C ARG A 103 19.67 12.39 -11.95
N ARG A 104 20.85 12.28 -12.57
CA ARG A 104 21.11 11.22 -13.55
C ARG A 104 21.12 9.85 -12.89
N ILE A 105 21.87 9.70 -11.79
CA ILE A 105 21.88 8.47 -10.98
C ILE A 105 20.46 8.13 -10.54
N ALA A 106 19.73 9.13 -10.02
CA ALA A 106 18.38 8.91 -9.55
C ALA A 106 17.44 8.42 -10.64
N LEU A 107 17.45 9.06 -11.83
CA LEU A 107 16.62 8.65 -12.95
C LEU A 107 16.96 7.25 -13.48
N GLU A 108 18.20 6.80 -13.32
CA GLU A 108 18.61 5.44 -13.67
C GLU A 108 18.03 4.41 -12.69
N ALA A 109 18.23 4.62 -11.39
CA ALA A 109 17.63 3.79 -10.34
C ALA A 109 16.09 3.79 -10.41
N GLU A 110 15.51 4.91 -10.84
CA GLU A 110 14.06 5.08 -10.87
C GLU A 110 13.34 4.25 -11.93
N ARG A 111 14.06 3.71 -12.92
CA ARG A 111 13.51 2.70 -13.83
C ARG A 111 13.02 1.48 -13.03
N THR A 112 13.89 0.94 -12.19
CA THR A 112 13.58 -0.24 -11.39
C THR A 112 12.64 0.10 -10.23
N PHE A 113 12.84 1.22 -9.54
CA PHE A 113 11.90 1.62 -8.48
C PHE A 113 10.48 1.89 -9.01
N GLY A 114 10.35 2.44 -10.21
CA GLY A 114 9.08 2.60 -10.90
C GLY A 114 8.34 1.27 -11.10
N GLU A 115 9.05 0.26 -11.60
CA GLU A 115 8.50 -1.09 -11.78
C GLU A 115 8.07 -1.72 -10.46
N ILE A 116 8.86 -1.55 -9.39
CA ILE A 116 8.51 -2.04 -8.05
C ILE A 116 7.21 -1.39 -7.58
N ARG A 117 7.08 -0.06 -7.70
CA ARG A 117 5.86 0.65 -7.29
C ARG A 117 4.64 0.26 -8.12
N LEU A 118 4.82 0.02 -9.42
CA LEU A 118 3.76 -0.50 -10.29
C LEU A 118 3.27 -1.88 -9.81
N ARG A 119 4.18 -2.80 -9.50
CA ARG A 119 3.83 -4.12 -8.95
C ARG A 119 3.10 -4.01 -7.62
N LEU A 120 3.58 -3.16 -6.70
CA LEU A 120 2.90 -2.88 -5.42
C LEU A 120 1.47 -2.35 -5.64
N ARG A 121 1.27 -1.47 -6.62
CA ARG A 121 -0.05 -0.95 -6.99
C ARG A 121 -0.96 -2.05 -7.51
N TRP A 122 -0.47 -2.92 -8.39
CA TRP A 122 -1.25 -4.05 -8.91
C TRP A 122 -1.65 -5.04 -7.83
N MET A 123 -0.74 -5.38 -6.91
CA MET A 123 -1.07 -6.24 -5.76
C MET A 123 -2.17 -5.62 -4.90
N LYS A 124 -2.06 -4.31 -4.59
CA LYS A 124 -3.10 -3.59 -3.86
C LYS A 124 -4.45 -3.61 -4.60
N GLN A 125 -4.46 -3.43 -5.92
CA GLN A 125 -5.68 -3.50 -6.73
C GLN A 125 -6.28 -4.90 -6.74
N ALA A 126 -5.45 -5.94 -6.81
CA ALA A 126 -5.89 -7.33 -6.74
C ALA A 126 -6.53 -7.65 -5.38
N GLU A 127 -5.91 -7.23 -4.28
CA GLU A 127 -6.45 -7.38 -2.92
C GLU A 127 -7.82 -6.70 -2.77
N LEU A 128 -7.94 -5.45 -3.24
CA LEU A 128 -9.21 -4.72 -3.19
C LEU A 128 -10.30 -5.41 -4.02
N ARG A 129 -9.97 -5.92 -5.21
CA ARG A 129 -10.93 -6.66 -6.04
C ARG A 129 -11.37 -7.96 -5.39
N LEU A 130 -10.44 -8.70 -4.78
CA LEU A 130 -10.76 -9.94 -4.08
C LEU A 130 -11.65 -9.67 -2.86
N GLN A 131 -11.35 -8.63 -2.08
CA GLN A 131 -12.20 -8.19 -0.97
C GLN A 131 -13.61 -7.83 -1.44
N GLN A 132 -13.74 -7.13 -2.57
CA GLN A 132 -15.05 -6.81 -3.16
C GLN A 132 -15.82 -8.05 -3.60
N VAL A 133 -15.16 -9.03 -4.22
CA VAL A 133 -15.79 -10.30 -4.62
C VAL A 133 -16.27 -11.07 -3.40
N LEU A 134 -15.42 -11.23 -2.39
CA LEU A 134 -15.78 -11.93 -1.15
C LEU A 134 -16.94 -11.25 -0.43
N ALA A 135 -16.92 -9.91 -0.34
CA ALA A 135 -18.01 -9.15 0.27
C ALA A 135 -19.35 -9.37 -0.45
N ARG A 136 -19.34 -9.58 -1.78
CA ARG A 136 -20.56 -9.93 -2.54
C ARG A 136 -21.00 -11.36 -2.30
N LEU A 137 -20.07 -12.30 -2.17
CA LEU A 137 -20.38 -13.70 -1.90
C LEU A 137 -20.90 -13.95 -0.48
N THR A 138 -20.53 -13.09 0.48
CA THR A 138 -21.01 -13.15 1.86
C THR A 138 -22.25 -12.31 2.13
N GLN A 139 -22.79 -11.61 1.12
CA GLN A 139 -24.09 -10.95 1.25
C GLN A 139 -25.18 -12.02 1.39
N PRO A 140 -26.06 -11.91 2.40
CA PRO A 140 -27.23 -12.79 2.49
C PRO A 140 -28.07 -12.60 1.22
N LEU A 141 -28.56 -13.71 0.67
CA LEU A 141 -29.47 -13.70 -0.48
C LEU A 141 -30.67 -12.79 -0.15
N PRO A 142 -31.04 -11.85 -1.06
CA PRO A 142 -32.25 -11.06 -0.88
C PRO A 142 -33.45 -12.00 -1.10
N GLY A 143 -33.93 -12.62 -0.04
CA GLY A 143 -35.02 -13.61 -0.13
C GLY A 143 -35.49 -14.24 1.16
N ASP A 144 -34.69 -14.24 2.25
CA ASP A 144 -35.09 -14.92 3.49
C ASP A 144 -35.89 -14.03 4.47
N GLN A 145 -36.70 -13.12 3.93
CA GLN A 145 -37.85 -12.56 4.64
C GLN A 145 -39.07 -13.45 4.33
N CYS A 146 -38.97 -14.75 4.65
CA CYS A 146 -40.14 -15.61 4.77
C CYS A 146 -40.91 -15.20 6.02
N SER A 147 -41.77 -14.19 5.85
CA SER A 147 -43.11 -14.10 6.43
C SER A 147 -43.26 -14.70 7.83
N GLY A 148 -42.76 -13.99 8.83
CA GLY A 148 -43.37 -14.02 10.17
C GLY A 148 -44.50 -13.00 10.18
N ASP A 149 -45.69 -13.40 9.73
CA ASP A 149 -46.95 -12.76 10.10
C ASP A 149 -48.12 -13.53 9.46
N GLN A 150 -48.72 -14.42 10.25
CA GLN A 150 -50.16 -14.71 10.36
C GLN A 150 -50.37 -15.98 11.19
N ALA A 151 -50.18 -15.83 12.50
CA ALA A 151 -50.86 -16.67 13.48
C ALA A 151 -51.85 -15.76 14.24
N SER A 152 -52.91 -15.36 13.54
CA SER A 152 -54.13 -14.88 14.18
C SER A 152 -54.86 -16.11 14.72
N ASP A 153 -54.51 -16.47 15.95
CA ASP A 153 -55.16 -17.49 16.76
C ASP A 153 -56.32 -16.80 17.50
N ASP A 154 -57.43 -16.56 16.79
CA ASP A 154 -58.69 -16.08 17.38
C ASP A 154 -59.80 -17.09 17.08
N ALA A 155 -59.86 -18.12 17.93
CA ALA A 155 -60.99 -19.03 18.13
C ALA A 155 -60.66 -19.78 19.45
N VAL A 156 -61.46 -19.86 20.52
CA VAL A 156 -62.92 -19.92 20.72
C VAL A 156 -63.20 -19.78 22.23
N ASP A 157 -64.42 -19.30 22.56
CA ASP A 157 -65.29 -19.52 23.75
C ASP A 157 -64.75 -20.35 24.95
N ALA A 158 -65.16 -20.12 26.21
CA ALA A 158 -66.53 -19.92 26.65
C ALA A 158 -66.66 -19.57 28.15
N ALA A 159 -67.80 -18.95 28.44
CA ALA A 159 -68.67 -19.15 29.60
C ALA A 159 -68.32 -18.48 30.94
N GLY A 160 -69.28 -17.70 31.44
CA GLY A 160 -69.44 -17.47 32.87
C GLY A 160 -70.29 -16.26 33.28
N ASP A 161 -71.61 -16.45 33.32
CA ASP A 161 -72.47 -15.97 34.41
C ASP A 161 -73.01 -14.52 34.38
N GLN A 162 -74.33 -14.38 34.13
CA GLN A 162 -75.28 -13.77 35.09
C GLN A 162 -76.73 -13.68 34.54
N ARG A 163 -77.62 -14.39 35.24
CA ARG A 163 -79.06 -14.14 35.53
C ARG A 163 -80.08 -13.99 34.41
#